data_AF-A0A329VIJ5-F1
#
_entry.id   AF-A0A329VIJ5-F1
#
_cell.length_a   1.000
_cell.length_b   1.000
_cell.length_c   1.000
_cell.angle_alpha   90.00
_cell.angle_beta   90.00
_cell.angle_gamma   90.00
#
_symmetry.space_group_name_H-M   'P 1'
#
loop_
_entity.id
_entity.type
_entity.pdbx_description
1 polymer ?
#
loop_
_entity_poly.entity_id
_entity_poly.type
_entity_poly.pdbx_seq_one_letter_code
_entity_poly.pdbx_strand_id
1 'polypeptide(L)'
;MANRNLSESLFKSRQKHQETSTLVKHRDPRLIAGNYSTLDGNSHGSWYRMINRLMWIWREIDPFEIEEVLCRIAMTNAQRSDDNLLDTVIGYRKGNWVFEWSHQAMLWQQRALQAEQIAEAGNFWLKAANLYSIAGYPHLKGDELSQQAVILANKAYENAARCSGYQLRKIEFKLKEGGCVTGFLHLPQQLQRPSPTILVCGSLDNLQSDYYRLFRDYLAPLGFAMLTVDMPSIGYSSRLRMTQDTCILHQQIIHQLDEIPWIDHTRIGLFGFRFGANIAVRLAYLESKRIKGVATLGAIVHEWLSSVERQQNSPSMYLDMFASRLGIYNVDEKAFRLELGCYSLKKQGLLGRRCSVPMLAGYWQNDIFSPKEESKLIAMSSMDSQLLAIPTTPVYNSFNKALREISQWLRNKVC
;
A
#
# COMPACT_ATOMS: atom_id res chain seq x y z
N MET A 1 45.92 -24.97 20.33
CA MET A 1 44.88 -24.06 19.80
C MET A 1 45.02 -24.04 18.28
N ALA A 2 44.05 -24.59 17.54
CA ALA A 2 44.13 -24.67 16.08
C ALA A 2 44.01 -23.25 15.48
N ASN A 3 45.03 -22.84 14.71
CA ASN A 3 45.05 -21.59 13.96
C ASN A 3 43.84 -21.57 13.01
N ARG A 4 42.93 -20.60 13.21
CA ARG A 4 41.83 -20.35 12.28
C ARG A 4 42.42 -20.04 10.90
N ASN A 5 42.06 -20.84 9.90
CA ASN A 5 42.51 -20.69 8.53
C ASN A 5 42.02 -19.34 7.97
N LEU A 6 42.94 -18.42 7.66
CA LEU A 6 42.63 -17.08 7.14
C LEU A 6 41.78 -17.14 5.86
N SER A 7 41.96 -18.18 5.04
CA SER A 7 41.18 -18.40 3.82
C SER A 7 39.70 -18.67 4.11
N GLU A 8 39.36 -19.41 5.17
CA GLU A 8 37.95 -19.61 5.57
C GLU A 8 37.29 -18.32 6.06
N SER A 9 38.07 -17.37 6.61
CA SER A 9 37.55 -16.07 7.04
C SER A 9 37.34 -15.10 5.87
N LEU A 10 38.19 -15.17 4.84
CA LEU A 10 38.17 -14.31 3.66
C LEU A 10 37.14 -14.77 2.61
N PHE A 11 36.89 -16.08 2.51
CA PHE A 11 35.93 -16.68 1.55
C PHE A 11 34.59 -17.08 2.16
N LYS A 12 34.34 -16.79 3.45
CA LYS A 12 32.98 -16.86 4.00
C LYS A 12 32.07 -16.00 3.14
N SER A 13 31.05 -16.63 2.55
CA SER A 13 29.95 -15.97 1.86
C SER A 13 29.42 -14.85 2.76
N ARG A 14 29.87 -13.62 2.54
CA ARG A 14 29.23 -12.46 3.15
C ARG A 14 27.82 -12.45 2.58
N GLN A 15 26.81 -12.60 3.45
CA GLN A 15 25.43 -12.33 3.04
C GLN A 15 25.41 -10.89 2.52
N LYS A 16 25.34 -10.74 1.20
CA LYS A 16 25.38 -9.43 0.55
C LYS A 16 24.13 -8.61 0.85
N HIS A 17 23.02 -9.29 1.14
CA HIS A 17 21.73 -8.67 1.43
C HIS A 17 21.18 -9.22 2.73
N GLN A 18 20.75 -8.31 3.61
CA GLN A 18 20.06 -8.65 4.84
C GLN A 18 18.64 -9.15 4.50
N GLU A 19 18.18 -10.19 5.19
CA GLU A 19 16.83 -10.74 4.98
C GLU A 19 15.77 -9.80 5.60
N THR A 20 14.63 -9.65 4.93
CA THR A 20 13.60 -8.64 5.21
C THR A 20 13.13 -8.62 6.66
N SER A 21 12.83 -9.78 7.26
CA SER A 21 12.31 -9.87 8.64
C SER A 21 13.32 -9.44 9.71
N THR A 22 14.59 -9.27 9.33
CA THR A 22 15.67 -8.87 10.26
C THR A 22 16.01 -7.37 10.19
N LEU A 23 15.40 -6.62 9.26
CA LEU A 23 15.73 -5.21 9.02
C LEU A 23 15.30 -4.30 10.19
N VAL A 24 14.20 -4.64 10.85
CA VAL A 24 13.72 -3.96 12.05
C VAL A 24 14.03 -4.84 13.26
N LYS A 25 14.76 -4.28 14.23
CA LYS A 25 15.18 -5.01 15.43
C LYS A 25 14.29 -4.64 16.61
N HIS A 26 13.66 -5.63 17.21
CA HIS A 26 12.90 -5.48 18.45
C HIS A 26 13.76 -5.84 19.67
N ARG A 27 13.61 -5.09 20.77
CA ARG A 27 14.28 -5.41 22.05
C ARG A 27 13.72 -6.68 22.70
N ASP A 28 12.41 -6.88 22.59
CA ASP A 28 11.71 -8.01 23.19
C ASP A 28 11.18 -8.96 22.10
N PRO A 29 11.36 -10.29 22.25
CA PRO A 29 10.78 -11.27 21.33
C PRO A 29 9.24 -11.17 21.34
N ARG A 30 8.61 -11.17 20.16
CA ARG A 30 7.15 -11.18 20.03
C ARG A 30 6.64 -12.58 19.70
N LEU A 31 5.49 -12.94 20.27
CA LEU A 31 4.75 -14.14 19.88
C LEU A 31 4.06 -13.89 18.54
N ILE A 32 4.25 -14.78 17.59
CA ILE A 32 3.59 -14.73 16.28
C ILE A 32 2.18 -15.33 16.46
N ALA A 33 1.18 -14.47 16.62
CA ALA A 33 -0.22 -14.88 16.61
C ALA A 33 -0.75 -14.91 15.17
N GLY A 34 -1.51 -15.97 14.85
CA GLY A 34 -2.23 -16.05 13.59
C GLY A 34 -3.41 -15.08 13.59
N ASN A 35 -3.47 -14.19 12.62
CA ASN A 35 -4.48 -13.14 12.52
C ASN A 35 -4.98 -13.02 11.09
N TYR A 36 -6.24 -12.63 10.94
CA TYR A 36 -6.83 -12.31 9.64
C TYR A 36 -7.32 -10.88 9.60
N SER A 37 -7.01 -10.19 8.52
CA SER A 37 -7.70 -8.96 8.14
C SER A 37 -8.04 -8.98 6.65
N THR A 38 -9.21 -8.46 6.28
CA THR A 38 -9.72 -8.60 4.91
C THR A 38 -8.82 -7.90 3.88
N LEU A 39 -8.33 -6.68 4.15
CA LEU A 39 -7.45 -5.98 3.21
C LEU A 39 -5.96 -6.29 3.36
N ASP A 40 -5.49 -6.89 4.48
CA ASP A 40 -4.06 -7.16 4.69
C ASP A 40 -3.72 -8.66 4.57
N GLY A 41 -4.73 -9.53 4.58
CA GLY A 41 -4.56 -10.98 4.45
C GLY A 41 -4.42 -11.72 5.78
N ASN A 42 -3.88 -12.93 5.70
CA ASN A 42 -3.65 -13.81 6.85
C ASN A 42 -2.18 -13.75 7.28
N SER A 43 -1.91 -13.51 8.56
CA SER A 43 -0.69 -14.06 9.16
C SER A 43 -0.97 -15.51 9.54
N HIS A 44 -0.46 -16.46 8.77
CA HIS A 44 -0.32 -17.83 9.28
C HIS A 44 0.89 -17.81 10.22
N GLY A 45 0.83 -18.53 11.36
CA GLY A 45 1.92 -18.52 12.35
C GLY A 45 3.31 -18.90 11.82
N SER A 46 3.37 -19.43 10.60
CA SER A 46 4.59 -19.82 9.89
C SER A 46 5.01 -18.86 8.77
N TRP A 47 4.44 -17.66 8.67
CA TRP A 47 4.84 -16.65 7.68
C TRP A 47 5.11 -15.32 8.38
N TYR A 48 6.24 -14.70 8.06
CA TYR A 48 6.53 -13.33 8.47
C TYR A 48 5.54 -12.38 7.80
N ARG A 49 5.41 -12.49 6.46
CA ARG A 49 4.49 -11.69 5.66
C ARG A 49 3.03 -12.09 5.86
N MET A 50 2.14 -11.10 5.82
CA MET A 50 0.70 -11.37 5.71
C MET A 50 0.37 -11.73 4.27
N ILE A 51 -0.25 -12.90 4.08
CA ILE A 51 -0.55 -13.46 2.77
C ILE A 51 -1.90 -12.94 2.29
N ASN A 52 -1.87 -12.00 1.35
CA ASN A 52 -3.02 -11.19 0.95
C ASN A 52 -3.67 -11.65 -0.36
N ARG A 53 -4.18 -12.88 -0.35
CA ARG A 53 -4.83 -13.51 -1.51
C ARG A 53 -5.95 -12.64 -2.11
N LEU A 54 -6.78 -12.01 -1.27
CA LEU A 54 -7.87 -11.16 -1.76
C LEU A 54 -7.33 -10.03 -2.64
N MET A 55 -6.39 -9.25 -2.14
CA MET A 55 -5.87 -8.10 -2.87
C MET A 55 -5.01 -8.52 -4.07
N TRP A 56 -4.26 -9.62 -3.98
CA TRP A 56 -3.45 -10.09 -5.09
C TRP A 56 -4.31 -10.64 -6.24
N ILE A 57 -5.35 -11.41 -5.94
CA ILE A 57 -6.34 -11.88 -6.94
C ILE A 57 -7.16 -10.70 -7.46
N TRP A 58 -7.53 -9.77 -6.60
CA TRP A 58 -8.17 -8.52 -7.05
C TRP A 58 -7.22 -7.70 -7.93
N ARG A 59 -5.89 -7.82 -7.82
CA ARG A 59 -4.95 -7.22 -8.77
C ARG A 59 -4.70 -8.07 -10.02
N GLU A 60 -5.55 -9.08 -10.27
CA GLU A 60 -5.54 -9.95 -11.47
C GLU A 60 -4.35 -10.91 -11.57
N ILE A 61 -3.77 -11.28 -10.43
CA ILE A 61 -2.85 -12.40 -10.36
C ILE A 61 -3.67 -13.70 -10.25
N ASP A 62 -3.25 -14.71 -11.00
CA ASP A 62 -3.92 -16.01 -11.00
C ASP A 62 -3.78 -16.67 -9.62
N PRO A 63 -4.87 -17.15 -8.99
CA PRO A 63 -4.80 -17.86 -7.72
C PRO A 63 -3.84 -19.07 -7.74
N PHE A 64 -3.77 -19.81 -8.85
CA PHE A 64 -2.87 -20.97 -8.96
C PHE A 64 -1.41 -20.53 -8.98
N GLU A 65 -1.12 -19.42 -9.64
CA GLU A 65 0.23 -18.84 -9.68
C GLU A 65 0.67 -18.34 -8.30
N ILE A 66 -0.24 -17.73 -7.53
CA ILE A 66 0.03 -17.33 -6.14
C ILE A 66 0.44 -18.56 -5.32
N GLU A 67 -0.36 -19.64 -5.37
CA GLU A 67 -0.06 -20.84 -4.60
C GLU A 67 1.22 -21.55 -5.09
N GLU A 68 1.50 -21.55 -6.39
CA GLU A 68 2.72 -22.12 -6.95
C GLU A 68 3.96 -21.42 -6.38
N VAL A 69 3.99 -20.08 -6.39
CA VAL A 69 5.09 -19.28 -5.83
C VAL A 69 5.24 -19.54 -4.33
N LEU A 70 4.12 -19.51 -3.58
CA LEU A 70 4.14 -19.76 -2.14
C LEU A 70 4.65 -21.18 -1.80
N CYS A 71 4.32 -22.18 -2.62
CA CYS A 71 4.83 -23.55 -2.47
C CYS A 71 6.35 -23.62 -2.68
N ARG A 72 6.90 -22.92 -3.70
CA ARG A 72 8.35 -22.86 -3.92
C ARG A 72 9.09 -22.22 -2.75
N ILE A 73 8.50 -21.20 -2.14
CA ILE A 73 9.02 -20.55 -0.93
C ILE A 73 8.96 -21.50 0.28
N ALA A 74 7.83 -22.17 0.50
CA ALA A 74 7.64 -23.04 1.66
C ALA A 74 8.49 -24.31 1.62
N MET A 75 8.63 -24.95 0.45
CA MET A 75 9.22 -26.30 0.32
C MET A 75 10.76 -26.31 0.29
N THR A 76 11.43 -25.15 0.29
CA THR A 76 12.89 -25.13 0.27
C THR A 76 13.51 -25.54 1.61
N ASN A 77 14.67 -26.19 1.54
CA ASN A 77 15.54 -26.50 2.68
C ASN A 77 16.66 -25.46 2.86
N ALA A 78 16.61 -24.34 2.12
CA ALA A 78 17.57 -23.26 2.28
C ALA A 78 17.48 -22.62 3.66
N GLN A 79 18.61 -22.12 4.16
CA GLN A 79 18.71 -21.47 5.47
C GLN A 79 17.77 -20.26 5.57
N ARG A 80 17.06 -20.17 6.69
CA ARG A 80 16.16 -19.06 7.05
C ARG A 80 16.76 -18.21 8.17
N SER A 81 16.33 -16.96 8.28
CA SER A 81 16.65 -16.10 9.45
C SER A 81 15.86 -16.53 10.69
N ASP A 82 14.64 -17.04 10.49
CA ASP A 82 13.86 -17.77 11.50
C ASP A 82 13.32 -19.07 10.86
N ASP A 83 13.69 -20.22 11.43
CA ASP A 83 13.28 -21.53 10.90
C ASP A 83 11.77 -21.79 11.04
N ASN A 84 11.06 -21.01 11.87
CA ASN A 84 9.60 -21.08 11.98
C ASN A 84 8.88 -20.27 10.90
N LEU A 85 9.57 -19.39 10.17
CA LEU A 85 8.99 -18.47 9.21
C LEU A 85 9.39 -18.85 7.77
N LEU A 86 8.44 -19.38 7.01
CA LEU A 86 8.68 -20.01 5.71
C LEU A 86 9.30 -19.05 4.68
N ASP A 87 8.92 -17.78 4.70
CA ASP A 87 9.33 -16.75 3.72
C ASP A 87 10.63 -16.02 4.04
N THR A 88 11.35 -16.43 5.08
CA THR A 88 12.54 -15.72 5.55
C THR A 88 13.85 -16.40 5.13
N VAL A 89 13.85 -17.02 3.94
CA VAL A 89 15.05 -17.65 3.34
C VAL A 89 16.09 -16.58 3.02
N ILE A 90 17.34 -16.81 3.44
CA ILE A 90 18.36 -15.77 3.40
C ILE A 90 19.08 -15.68 2.04
N GLY A 91 19.17 -14.46 1.53
CA GLY A 91 19.86 -14.11 0.29
C GLY A 91 19.03 -14.38 -0.97
N TYR A 92 19.42 -13.77 -2.09
CA TYR A 92 18.70 -13.87 -3.36
C TYR A 92 18.95 -15.23 -4.04
N ARG A 93 18.14 -16.23 -3.68
CA ARG A 93 18.24 -17.63 -4.14
C ARG A 93 16.86 -18.30 -4.17
N LYS A 94 16.77 -19.50 -4.75
CA LYS A 94 15.55 -20.32 -4.73
C LYS A 94 14.97 -20.45 -3.31
N GLY A 95 13.68 -20.17 -3.20
CA GLY A 95 12.91 -20.12 -1.96
C GLY A 95 12.92 -18.77 -1.24
N ASN A 96 13.78 -17.82 -1.59
CA ASN A 96 13.68 -16.45 -1.08
C ASN A 96 12.45 -15.75 -1.67
N TRP A 97 11.72 -15.01 -0.83
CA TRP A 97 10.51 -14.28 -1.23
C TRP A 97 10.72 -13.43 -2.48
N VAL A 98 11.69 -12.52 -2.44
CA VAL A 98 11.92 -11.58 -3.55
C VAL A 98 12.34 -12.33 -4.81
N PHE A 99 13.17 -13.36 -4.66
CA PHE A 99 13.61 -14.20 -5.78
C PHE A 99 12.43 -14.92 -6.47
N GLU A 100 11.60 -15.63 -5.72
CA GLU A 100 10.54 -16.47 -6.29
C GLU A 100 9.44 -15.65 -6.98
N TRP A 101 9.05 -14.53 -6.36
CA TRP A 101 8.08 -13.60 -6.97
C TRP A 101 8.68 -12.85 -8.18
N SER A 102 9.93 -12.39 -8.09
CA SER A 102 10.59 -11.74 -9.23
C SER A 102 10.80 -12.71 -10.39
N HIS A 103 11.13 -13.97 -10.11
CA HIS A 103 11.23 -15.01 -11.13
C HIS A 103 9.90 -15.22 -11.85
N GLN A 104 8.80 -15.31 -11.11
CA GLN A 104 7.46 -15.41 -11.69
C GLN A 104 7.11 -14.19 -12.55
N ALA A 105 7.41 -12.99 -12.07
CA ALA A 105 7.22 -11.75 -12.81
C ALA A 105 8.03 -11.70 -14.11
N MET A 106 9.27 -12.20 -14.10
CA MET A 106 10.13 -12.28 -15.28
C MET A 106 9.53 -13.15 -16.39
N LEU A 107 8.82 -14.23 -16.05
CA LEU A 107 8.15 -15.08 -17.05
C LEU A 107 7.07 -14.29 -17.80
N TRP A 108 6.26 -13.49 -17.10
CA TRP A 108 5.27 -12.62 -17.73
C TRP A 108 5.90 -11.49 -18.52
N GLN A 109 6.99 -10.90 -18.02
CA GLN A 109 7.75 -9.90 -18.76
C GLN A 109 8.30 -10.46 -20.08
N GLN A 110 8.81 -11.69 -20.09
CA GLN A 110 9.27 -12.35 -21.32
C GLN A 110 8.12 -12.57 -22.31
N ARG A 111 6.97 -13.04 -21.84
CA ARG A 111 5.76 -13.17 -22.67
C ARG A 111 5.32 -11.81 -23.23
N ALA A 112 5.38 -10.75 -22.43
CA ALA A 112 5.03 -9.40 -22.86
C ALA A 112 5.95 -8.87 -23.98
N LEU A 113 7.24 -9.24 -23.95
CA LEU A 113 8.21 -8.89 -25.00
C LEU A 113 8.02 -9.70 -26.29
N GLN A 114 7.41 -10.88 -26.20
CA GLN A 114 7.17 -11.78 -27.33
C GLN A 114 5.75 -11.67 -27.90
N ALA A 115 4.85 -10.97 -27.22
CA ALA A 115 3.47 -10.81 -27.64
C ALA A 115 3.37 -9.99 -28.94
N GLU A 116 2.59 -10.49 -29.89
CA GLU A 116 2.37 -9.84 -31.19
C GLU A 116 1.32 -8.72 -31.09
N GLN A 117 0.34 -8.90 -30.21
CA GLN A 117 -0.76 -7.94 -30.02
C GLN A 117 -0.46 -6.98 -28.87
N ILE A 118 -0.61 -5.68 -29.12
CA ILE A 118 -0.36 -4.62 -28.13
C ILE A 118 -1.21 -4.81 -26.87
N ALA A 119 -2.49 -5.15 -27.01
CA ALA A 119 -3.39 -5.34 -25.88
C ALA A 119 -2.97 -6.52 -25.00
N GLU A 120 -2.52 -7.62 -25.62
CA GLU A 120 -2.01 -8.79 -24.93
C GLU A 120 -0.69 -8.49 -24.20
N ALA A 121 0.25 -7.81 -24.88
CA ALA A 121 1.49 -7.34 -24.29
C ALA A 121 1.23 -6.48 -23.05
N GLY A 122 0.25 -5.57 -23.11
CA GLY A 122 -0.16 -4.73 -21.99
C GLY A 122 -0.63 -5.53 -20.77
N ASN A 123 -1.46 -6.56 -21.00
CA ASN A 123 -1.93 -7.43 -19.92
C ASN A 123 -0.78 -8.22 -19.29
N PHE A 124 0.17 -8.73 -20.09
CA PHE A 124 1.34 -9.44 -19.57
C PHE A 124 2.29 -8.52 -18.79
N TRP A 125 2.50 -7.29 -19.28
CA TRP A 125 3.25 -6.27 -18.54
C TRP A 125 2.60 -5.93 -17.21
N LEU A 126 1.27 -5.82 -17.16
CA LEU A 126 0.53 -5.54 -15.93
C LEU A 126 0.68 -6.68 -14.92
N LYS A 127 0.59 -7.94 -15.36
CA LYS A 127 0.86 -9.11 -14.51
C LYS A 127 2.29 -9.10 -13.96
N ALA A 128 3.28 -8.83 -14.81
CA ALA A 128 4.67 -8.70 -14.38
C ALA A 128 4.84 -7.58 -13.33
N ALA A 129 4.23 -6.41 -13.55
CA ALA A 129 4.27 -5.29 -12.62
C ALA A 129 3.70 -5.66 -11.24
N ASN A 130 2.55 -6.34 -11.22
CA ASN A 130 1.92 -6.76 -9.98
C ASN A 130 2.74 -7.80 -9.22
N LEU A 131 3.33 -8.77 -9.90
CA LEU A 131 4.20 -9.77 -9.29
C LEU A 131 5.52 -9.17 -8.77
N TYR A 132 6.14 -8.23 -9.48
CA TYR A 132 7.31 -7.50 -8.99
C TYR A 132 6.97 -6.61 -7.77
N SER A 133 5.78 -6.02 -7.74
CA SER A 133 5.29 -5.29 -6.57
C SER A 133 5.20 -6.23 -5.35
N ILE A 134 4.61 -7.43 -5.51
CA ILE A 134 4.59 -8.42 -4.43
C ILE A 134 5.99 -8.90 -4.05
N ALA A 135 6.92 -9.04 -4.99
CA ALA A 135 8.30 -9.38 -4.69
C ALA A 135 8.94 -8.38 -3.71
N GLY A 136 8.57 -7.09 -3.80
CA GLY A 136 9.03 -6.07 -2.86
C GLY A 136 8.24 -5.97 -1.55
N TYR A 137 7.07 -6.60 -1.42
CA TYR A 137 6.22 -6.50 -0.22
C TYR A 137 6.96 -6.95 1.06
N PRO A 138 6.85 -6.24 2.21
CA PRO A 138 6.05 -5.03 2.48
C PRO A 138 6.84 -3.71 2.29
N HIS A 139 7.87 -3.71 1.44
CA HIS A 139 8.66 -2.54 1.06
C HIS A 139 9.38 -1.88 2.24
N LEU A 140 10.07 -2.66 3.07
CA LEU A 140 10.87 -2.11 4.16
C LEU A 140 12.05 -1.31 3.61
N LYS A 141 12.21 -0.08 4.07
CA LYS A 141 13.38 0.75 3.76
C LYS A 141 14.64 0.06 4.27
N GLY A 142 15.66 -0.02 3.40
CA GLY A 142 16.88 -0.78 3.66
C GLY A 142 16.91 -2.18 3.03
N ASP A 143 15.76 -2.71 2.59
CA ASP A 143 15.73 -3.95 1.81
C ASP A 143 16.17 -3.67 0.36
N GLU A 144 17.41 -4.02 0.03
CA GLU A 144 17.97 -3.79 -1.31
C GLU A 144 17.27 -4.64 -2.38
N LEU A 145 16.87 -5.87 -2.05
CA LEU A 145 16.19 -6.77 -2.98
C LEU A 145 14.79 -6.25 -3.29
N SER A 146 14.06 -5.81 -2.26
CA SER A 146 12.79 -5.12 -2.44
C SER A 146 12.91 -3.88 -3.31
N GLN A 147 13.95 -3.05 -3.11
CA GLN A 147 14.13 -1.83 -3.90
C GLN A 147 14.34 -2.15 -5.38
N GLN A 148 15.11 -3.20 -5.70
CA GLN A 148 15.28 -3.66 -7.07
C GLN A 148 13.95 -4.15 -7.67
N ALA A 149 13.18 -4.93 -6.92
CA ALA A 149 11.85 -5.39 -7.35
C ALA A 149 10.89 -4.22 -7.61
N VAL A 150 10.91 -3.17 -6.77
CA VAL A 150 10.09 -1.96 -6.97
C VAL A 150 10.48 -1.22 -8.26
N ILE A 151 11.78 -1.13 -8.59
CA ILE A 151 12.23 -0.54 -9.87
C ILE A 151 11.68 -1.34 -11.07
N LEU A 152 11.68 -2.67 -10.98
CA LEU A 152 11.13 -3.54 -12.02
C LEU A 152 9.61 -3.42 -12.12
N ALA A 153 8.91 -3.32 -10.99
CA ALA A 153 7.47 -3.10 -10.93
C ALA A 153 7.07 -1.81 -11.66
N ASN A 154 7.75 -0.70 -11.36
CA ASN A 154 7.49 0.59 -12.00
C ASN A 154 7.77 0.54 -13.51
N LYS A 155 8.89 -0.06 -13.95
CA LYS A 155 9.20 -0.21 -15.38
C LYS A 155 8.17 -1.05 -16.11
N ALA A 156 7.77 -2.19 -15.53
CA ALA A 156 6.74 -3.05 -16.09
C ALA A 156 5.38 -2.32 -16.16
N TYR A 157 5.03 -1.54 -15.14
CA TYR A 157 3.80 -0.76 -15.12
C TYR A 157 3.78 0.33 -16.19
N GLU A 158 4.89 1.05 -16.38
CA GLU A 158 5.02 2.04 -17.46
C GLU A 158 4.86 1.40 -18.85
N ASN A 159 5.38 0.19 -19.06
CA ASN A 159 5.15 -0.55 -20.31
C ASN A 159 3.69 -1.00 -20.46
N ALA A 160 3.07 -1.49 -19.38
CA ALA A 160 1.66 -1.87 -19.38
C ALA A 160 0.77 -0.68 -19.77
N ALA A 161 1.05 0.50 -19.20
CA ALA A 161 0.29 1.71 -19.46
C ALA A 161 0.36 2.18 -20.92
N ARG A 162 1.52 2.02 -21.59
CA ARG A 162 1.69 2.32 -23.02
C ARG A 162 0.83 1.44 -23.93
N CYS A 163 0.50 0.23 -23.46
CA CYS A 163 -0.34 -0.73 -24.16
C CYS A 163 -1.83 -0.61 -23.77
N SER A 164 -2.16 0.22 -22.78
CA SER A 164 -3.53 0.36 -22.27
C SER A 164 -4.36 1.33 -23.11
N GLY A 165 -5.68 1.17 -23.08
CA GLY A 165 -6.60 2.17 -23.67
C GLY A 165 -6.66 3.49 -22.88
N TYR A 166 -6.00 3.58 -21.73
CA TYR A 166 -5.99 4.75 -20.86
C TYR A 166 -4.69 5.54 -20.99
N GLN A 167 -4.68 6.80 -20.54
CA GLN A 167 -3.46 7.61 -20.52
C GLN A 167 -2.88 7.64 -19.11
N LEU A 168 -1.63 7.24 -18.95
CA LEU A 168 -0.84 7.43 -17.74
C LEU A 168 0.11 8.60 -17.95
N ARG A 169 0.08 9.58 -17.04
CA ARG A 169 1.06 10.68 -16.98
C ARG A 169 1.81 10.63 -15.66
N LYS A 170 3.14 10.66 -15.75
CA LYS A 170 4.00 10.90 -14.58
C LYS A 170 4.11 12.39 -14.36
N ILE A 171 3.67 12.85 -13.21
CA ILE A 171 3.72 14.26 -12.82
C ILE A 171 4.73 14.41 -11.68
N GLU A 172 5.63 15.36 -11.81
CA GLU A 172 6.56 15.72 -10.74
C GLU A 172 5.98 16.89 -9.95
N PHE A 173 5.80 16.69 -8.65
CA PHE A 173 5.35 17.73 -7.72
C PHE A 173 6.55 18.23 -6.94
N LYS A 174 6.73 19.55 -6.90
CA LYS A 174 7.82 20.18 -6.17
C LYS A 174 7.49 20.20 -4.67
N LEU A 175 8.49 19.89 -3.85
CA LEU A 175 8.36 19.92 -2.39
C LEU A 175 8.95 21.21 -1.83
N LYS A 176 8.30 21.80 -0.83
CA LYS A 176 8.75 23.02 -0.14
C LYS A 176 10.12 22.87 0.50
N GLU A 177 10.43 21.67 0.99
CA GLU A 177 11.71 21.33 1.61
C GLU A 177 12.82 21.05 0.58
N GLY A 178 12.50 21.14 -0.71
CA GLY A 178 13.39 20.83 -1.82
C GLY A 178 13.18 19.43 -2.39
N GLY A 179 13.52 19.26 -3.67
CA GLY A 179 13.29 18.03 -4.43
C GLY A 179 11.87 17.90 -4.98
N CYS A 180 11.58 16.73 -5.53
CA CYS A 180 10.28 16.40 -6.12
C CYS A 180 9.81 15.00 -5.70
N VAL A 181 8.51 14.80 -5.79
CA VAL A 181 7.88 13.49 -5.73
C VAL A 181 7.17 13.20 -7.05
N THR A 182 7.17 11.95 -7.47
CA THR A 182 6.46 11.51 -8.68
C THR A 182 5.09 10.96 -8.32
N GLY A 183 4.04 11.52 -8.92
CA GLY A 183 2.70 10.97 -8.91
C GLY A 183 2.28 10.43 -10.27
N PHE A 184 1.42 9.43 -10.24
CA PHE A 184 0.82 8.83 -11.43
C PHE A 184 -0.61 9.33 -11.61
N LEU A 185 -0.83 10.10 -12.68
CA LEU A 185 -2.13 10.57 -13.10
C LEU A 185 -2.69 9.66 -14.19
N HIS A 186 -3.72 8.91 -13.84
CA HIS A 186 -4.46 8.02 -14.73
C HIS A 186 -5.67 8.78 -15.27
N LEU A 187 -5.79 8.83 -16.59
CA LEU A 187 -6.83 9.59 -17.27
C LEU A 187 -7.70 8.66 -18.14
N PRO A 188 -9.03 8.87 -18.15
CA PRO A 188 -9.93 8.14 -19.04
C PRO A 188 -9.54 8.37 -20.51
N GLN A 189 -9.88 7.40 -21.39
CA GLN A 189 -9.46 7.39 -22.79
C GLN A 189 -9.89 8.63 -23.59
N GLN A 190 -11.08 9.18 -23.29
CA GLN A 190 -11.66 10.32 -24.00
C GLN A 190 -11.74 11.55 -23.08
N LEU A 191 -10.66 12.35 -23.09
CA LEU A 191 -10.62 13.63 -22.39
C LEU A 191 -11.29 14.72 -23.25
N GLN A 192 -12.55 15.04 -22.97
CA GLN A 192 -13.21 16.21 -23.58
C GLN A 192 -13.00 17.49 -22.78
N ARG A 193 -12.73 17.36 -21.47
CA ARG A 193 -12.54 18.44 -20.51
C ARG A 193 -11.65 17.97 -19.35
N PRO A 194 -11.09 18.89 -18.54
CA PRO A 194 -10.40 18.51 -17.31
C PRO A 194 -11.29 17.59 -16.46
N SER A 195 -10.70 16.49 -15.98
CA SER A 195 -11.46 15.43 -15.31
C SER A 195 -11.61 15.73 -13.82
N PRO A 196 -12.79 15.50 -13.22
CA PRO A 196 -12.87 15.38 -11.78
C PRO A 196 -11.90 14.29 -11.33
N THR A 197 -11.18 14.52 -10.24
CA THR A 197 -10.01 13.69 -9.90
C THR A 197 -10.15 13.13 -8.49
N ILE A 198 -9.92 11.82 -8.36
CA ILE A 198 -9.79 11.16 -7.07
C ILE A 198 -8.30 11.03 -6.74
N LEU A 199 -7.87 11.68 -5.66
CA LEU A 199 -6.55 11.45 -5.07
C LEU A 199 -6.64 10.23 -4.14
N VAL A 200 -5.92 9.17 -4.48
CA VAL A 200 -5.89 7.93 -3.71
C VAL A 200 -4.76 8.01 -2.69
N CYS A 201 -5.14 7.99 -1.41
CA CYS A 201 -4.23 7.85 -0.29
C CYS A 201 -4.09 6.36 0.03
N GLY A 202 -2.97 5.77 -0.37
CA GLY A 202 -2.75 4.33 -0.28
C GLY A 202 -2.47 3.81 1.14
N SER A 203 -2.47 2.48 1.29
CA SER A 203 -1.90 1.82 2.46
C SER A 203 -0.38 2.00 2.54
N LEU A 204 0.21 1.64 3.68
CA LEU A 204 1.65 1.78 3.88
C LEU A 204 2.47 0.73 3.12
N ASP A 205 1.87 -0.34 2.63
CA ASP A 205 2.51 -1.52 2.02
C ASP A 205 2.20 -1.70 0.52
N ASN A 206 1.55 -0.74 -0.12
CA ASN A 206 1.27 -0.77 -1.56
C ASN A 206 2.05 0.29 -2.33
N LEU A 207 2.44 -0.04 -3.55
CA LEU A 207 2.96 0.93 -4.51
C LEU A 207 1.80 1.69 -5.17
N GLN A 208 2.06 2.92 -5.62
CA GLN A 208 1.08 3.72 -6.33
C GLN A 208 0.53 3.05 -7.61
N SER A 209 1.30 2.17 -8.25
CA SER A 209 0.87 1.36 -9.40
C SER A 209 -0.15 0.26 -9.06
N ASP A 210 -0.24 -0.16 -7.80
CA ASP A 210 -1.09 -1.29 -7.39
C ASP A 210 -2.59 -0.96 -7.50
N TYR A 211 -2.94 0.33 -7.62
CA TYR A 211 -4.31 0.82 -7.70
C TYR A 211 -4.86 0.88 -9.13
N TYR A 212 -4.14 0.39 -10.15
CA TYR A 212 -4.60 0.47 -11.53
C TYR A 212 -6.01 -0.10 -11.75
N ARG A 213 -6.32 -1.25 -11.15
CA ARG A 213 -7.65 -1.86 -11.29
C ARG A 213 -8.74 -1.00 -10.63
N LEU A 214 -8.44 -0.31 -9.53
CA LEU A 214 -9.37 0.67 -8.93
C LEU A 214 -9.77 1.72 -9.97
N PHE A 215 -8.78 2.26 -10.67
CA PHE A 215 -9.04 3.22 -11.74
C PHE A 215 -9.85 2.59 -12.88
N ARG A 216 -9.34 1.49 -13.46
CA ARG A 216 -9.91 0.85 -14.65
C ARG A 216 -11.37 0.43 -14.46
N ASP A 217 -11.68 -0.24 -13.35
CA ASP A 217 -12.96 -0.94 -13.18
C ASP A 217 -14.02 -0.10 -12.45
N TYR A 218 -13.60 0.94 -11.71
CA TYR A 218 -14.49 1.67 -10.81
C TYR A 218 -14.51 3.19 -11.02
N LEU A 219 -13.36 3.83 -11.27
CA LEU A 219 -13.28 5.29 -11.39
C LEU A 219 -13.40 5.79 -12.84
N ALA A 220 -12.65 5.19 -13.77
CA ALA A 220 -12.65 5.58 -15.18
C ALA A 220 -14.04 5.46 -15.84
N PRO A 221 -14.85 4.42 -15.58
CA PRO A 221 -16.22 4.33 -16.12
C PRO A 221 -17.15 5.44 -15.63
N LEU A 222 -16.82 6.10 -14.52
CA LEU A 222 -17.56 7.23 -13.96
C LEU A 222 -16.99 8.59 -14.40
N GLY A 223 -15.97 8.59 -15.27
CA GLY A 223 -15.34 9.80 -15.80
C GLY A 223 -14.30 10.44 -14.87
N PHE A 224 -13.87 9.73 -13.82
CA PHE A 224 -12.83 10.22 -12.92
C PHE A 224 -11.43 9.97 -13.49
N ALA A 225 -10.55 10.94 -13.30
CA ALA A 225 -9.12 10.70 -13.25
C ALA A 225 -8.73 10.16 -11.86
N MET A 226 -7.63 9.41 -11.80
CA MET A 226 -7.05 8.93 -10.54
C MET A 226 -5.62 9.41 -10.40
N LEU A 227 -5.33 10.16 -9.34
CA LEU A 227 -3.98 10.54 -8.95
C LEU A 227 -3.52 9.67 -7.79
N THR A 228 -2.39 8.99 -7.95
CA THR A 228 -1.76 8.20 -6.90
C THR A 228 -0.36 8.72 -6.63
N VAL A 229 0.08 8.65 -5.39
CA VAL A 229 1.46 8.95 -4.98
C VAL A 229 1.90 7.92 -3.94
N ASP A 230 3.15 7.48 -4.02
CA ASP A 230 3.73 6.57 -3.05
C ASP A 230 3.77 7.22 -1.66
N MET A 231 3.43 6.44 -0.63
CA MET A 231 3.57 6.86 0.76
C MET A 231 5.05 7.17 1.10
N PRO A 232 5.32 8.02 2.11
CA PRO A 232 6.70 8.28 2.53
C PRO A 232 7.48 6.98 2.79
N SER A 233 8.74 6.93 2.36
CA SER A 233 9.69 5.80 2.44
C SER A 233 9.49 4.62 1.45
N ILE A 234 8.47 4.65 0.60
CA ILE A 234 8.28 3.64 -0.47
C ILE A 234 8.38 4.25 -1.87
N GLY A 235 8.76 3.43 -2.86
CA GLY A 235 8.75 3.79 -4.28
C GLY A 235 9.44 5.12 -4.59
N TYR A 236 8.74 5.98 -5.34
CA TYR A 236 9.22 7.32 -5.70
C TYR A 236 9.34 8.27 -4.49
N SER A 237 8.73 7.93 -3.36
CA SER A 237 8.78 8.67 -2.09
C SER A 237 9.79 8.07 -1.10
N SER A 238 10.68 7.16 -1.53
CA SER A 238 11.63 6.43 -0.68
C SER A 238 12.58 7.31 0.16
N ARG A 239 12.86 8.52 -0.32
CA ARG A 239 13.69 9.51 0.38
C ARG A 239 12.95 10.19 1.54
N LEU A 240 11.62 10.23 1.48
CA LEU A 240 10.78 10.84 2.50
C LEU A 240 10.62 9.92 3.72
N ARG A 241 10.24 10.51 4.84
CA ARG A 241 9.88 9.82 6.08
C ARG A 241 8.48 10.28 6.47
N MET A 242 7.71 9.38 7.07
CA MET A 242 6.41 9.74 7.63
C MET A 242 6.63 10.56 8.90
N THR A 243 5.90 11.67 9.03
CA THR A 243 5.89 12.54 10.22
C THR A 243 4.47 12.65 10.76
N GLN A 244 4.32 13.21 11.96
CA GLN A 244 3.00 13.44 12.58
C GLN A 244 2.08 14.32 11.72
N ASP A 245 2.67 15.15 10.84
CA ASP A 245 1.96 15.80 9.75
C ASP A 245 1.75 14.83 8.57
N THR A 246 0.89 13.83 8.80
CA THR A 246 0.73 12.68 7.89
C THR A 246 0.34 13.05 6.47
N CYS A 247 -0.35 14.16 6.29
CA CYS A 247 -0.86 14.59 4.99
C CYS A 247 -0.05 15.71 4.33
N ILE A 248 1.10 16.13 4.87
CA ILE A 248 1.89 17.24 4.33
C ILE A 248 2.27 17.06 2.85
N LEU A 249 2.63 15.83 2.46
CA LEU A 249 2.92 15.48 1.07
C LEU A 249 1.71 15.70 0.16
N HIS A 250 0.56 15.15 0.57
CA HIS A 250 -0.69 15.22 -0.18
C HIS A 250 -1.24 16.65 -0.23
N GLN A 251 -1.05 17.42 0.82
CA GLN A 251 -1.42 18.84 0.87
C GLN A 251 -0.61 19.66 -0.15
N GLN A 252 0.71 19.45 -0.20
CA GLN A 252 1.57 20.12 -1.19
C GLN A 252 1.20 19.76 -2.63
N ILE A 253 0.78 18.51 -2.87
CA ILE A 253 0.26 18.07 -4.18
C ILE A 253 -1.04 18.80 -4.53
N ILE A 254 -2.00 18.87 -3.60
CA ILE A 254 -3.28 19.55 -3.81
C ILE A 254 -3.08 21.02 -4.21
N HIS A 255 -2.08 21.68 -3.64
CA HIS A 255 -1.77 23.08 -3.94
C HIS A 255 -1.18 23.31 -5.33
N GLN A 256 -0.81 22.26 -6.06
CA GLN A 256 -0.25 22.32 -7.42
C GLN A 256 -1.23 21.80 -8.49
N LEU A 257 -2.44 21.35 -8.12
CA LEU A 257 -3.35 20.69 -9.06
C LEU A 257 -3.98 21.64 -10.09
N ASP A 258 -4.05 22.93 -9.80
CA ASP A 258 -4.52 23.98 -10.71
C ASP A 258 -3.54 24.24 -11.87
N GLU A 259 -2.26 23.88 -11.70
CA GLU A 259 -1.25 23.93 -12.76
C GLU A 259 -1.34 22.75 -13.75
N ILE A 260 -2.17 21.73 -13.45
CA ILE A 260 -2.27 20.51 -14.24
C ILE A 260 -3.51 20.58 -15.14
N PRO A 261 -3.36 20.76 -16.47
CA PRO A 261 -4.48 21.08 -17.35
C PRO A 261 -5.49 19.94 -17.53
N TRP A 262 -5.12 18.70 -17.18
CA TRP A 262 -6.00 17.53 -17.28
C TRP A 262 -6.89 17.34 -16.05
N ILE A 263 -6.63 18.06 -14.96
CA ILE A 263 -7.34 17.93 -13.68
C ILE A 263 -8.29 19.11 -13.50
N ASP A 264 -9.55 18.81 -13.20
CA ASP A 264 -10.46 19.82 -12.66
C ASP A 264 -10.18 20.00 -11.17
N HIS A 265 -9.35 21.00 -10.84
CA HIS A 265 -8.95 21.30 -9.46
C HIS A 265 -10.11 21.77 -8.56
N THR A 266 -11.29 22.06 -9.14
CA THR A 266 -12.50 22.39 -8.38
C THR A 266 -13.31 21.17 -7.97
N ARG A 267 -13.01 19.99 -8.55
CA ARG A 267 -13.72 18.72 -8.32
C ARG A 267 -12.75 17.63 -7.90
N ILE A 268 -12.23 17.77 -6.68
CA ILE A 268 -11.29 16.83 -6.07
C ILE A 268 -11.98 16.00 -4.98
N GLY A 269 -11.93 14.69 -5.12
CA GLY A 269 -12.31 13.72 -4.09
C GLY A 269 -11.10 12.98 -3.55
N LEU A 270 -11.21 12.41 -2.36
CA LEU A 270 -10.17 11.57 -1.76
C LEU A 270 -10.69 10.16 -1.53
N PHE A 271 -9.83 9.16 -1.74
CA PHE A 271 -10.09 7.79 -1.31
C PHE A 271 -8.91 7.25 -0.50
N GLY A 272 -9.15 6.96 0.79
CA GLY A 272 -8.14 6.41 1.70
C GLY A 272 -8.33 4.91 1.99
N PHE A 273 -7.28 4.11 1.73
CA PHE A 273 -7.19 2.71 2.15
C PHE A 273 -6.34 2.58 3.41
N ARG A 274 -6.78 1.78 4.41
CA ARG A 274 -5.98 1.54 5.63
C ARG A 274 -5.51 2.85 6.27
N PHE A 275 -4.20 3.01 6.47
CA PHE A 275 -3.62 4.22 7.01
C PHE A 275 -3.75 5.42 6.08
N GLY A 276 -3.92 5.23 4.76
CA GLY A 276 -4.26 6.31 3.84
C GLY A 276 -5.58 7.02 4.19
N ALA A 277 -6.49 6.37 4.92
CA ALA A 277 -7.66 7.03 5.50
C ALA A 277 -7.29 8.11 6.53
N ASN A 278 -6.23 7.92 7.31
CA ASN A 278 -5.69 8.93 8.22
C ASN A 278 -5.36 10.22 7.46
N ILE A 279 -4.66 10.07 6.35
CA ILE A 279 -4.25 11.17 5.47
C ILE A 279 -5.48 11.83 4.86
N ALA A 280 -6.37 11.05 4.24
CA ALA A 280 -7.52 11.58 3.55
C ALA A 280 -8.47 12.36 4.49
N VAL A 281 -8.74 11.81 5.68
CA VAL A 281 -9.58 12.47 6.67
C VAL A 281 -8.91 13.71 7.23
N ARG A 282 -7.62 13.66 7.57
CA ARG A 282 -6.87 14.83 8.04
C ARG A 282 -6.87 15.95 7.00
N LEU A 283 -6.66 15.60 5.73
CA LEU A 283 -6.63 16.55 4.63
C LEU A 283 -7.98 17.22 4.40
N ALA A 284 -9.11 16.52 4.64
CA ALA A 284 -10.43 17.13 4.58
C ALA A 284 -10.65 18.25 5.62
N TYR A 285 -10.02 18.18 6.79
CA TYR A 285 -10.05 19.29 7.75
C TYR A 285 -9.22 20.48 7.26
N LEU A 286 -8.04 20.22 6.71
CA LEU A 286 -7.08 21.27 6.34
C LEU A 286 -7.45 21.94 5.00
N GLU A 287 -8.01 21.18 4.06
CA GLU A 287 -8.32 21.61 2.69
C GLU A 287 -9.82 21.53 2.37
N SER A 288 -10.66 21.80 3.38
CA SER A 288 -12.13 21.66 3.30
C SER A 288 -12.80 22.43 2.16
N LYS A 289 -12.16 23.49 1.64
CA LYS A 289 -12.66 24.26 0.48
C LYS A 289 -12.39 23.55 -0.86
N ARG A 290 -11.29 22.79 -0.95
CA ARG A 290 -10.84 22.11 -2.17
C ARG A 290 -11.41 20.69 -2.29
N ILE A 291 -11.57 19.99 -1.16
CA ILE A 291 -12.07 18.61 -1.13
C ILE A 291 -13.59 18.56 -1.14
N LYS A 292 -14.17 17.79 -2.06
CA LYS A 292 -15.63 17.65 -2.23
C LYS A 292 -16.22 16.42 -1.55
N GLY A 293 -15.41 15.40 -1.30
CA GLY A 293 -15.82 14.23 -0.54
C GLY A 293 -14.65 13.31 -0.24
N VAL A 294 -14.75 12.59 0.87
CA VAL A 294 -13.77 11.57 1.27
C VAL A 294 -14.46 10.23 1.45
N ALA A 295 -14.00 9.22 0.73
CA ALA A 295 -14.32 7.84 1.03
C ALA A 295 -13.14 7.17 1.75
N THR A 296 -13.43 6.27 2.67
CA THR A 296 -12.41 5.48 3.37
C THR A 296 -12.83 4.01 3.42
N LEU A 297 -11.85 3.11 3.38
CA LEU A 297 -12.07 1.68 3.47
C LEU A 297 -11.05 1.02 4.41
N GLY A 298 -11.54 0.40 5.48
CA GLY A 298 -10.69 -0.25 6.49
C GLY A 298 -9.76 0.74 7.21
N ALA A 299 -10.28 1.90 7.59
CA ALA A 299 -9.54 3.05 8.10
C ALA A 299 -8.79 2.81 9.44
N ILE A 300 -7.60 3.38 9.55
CA ILE A 300 -6.83 3.45 10.81
C ILE A 300 -6.65 4.92 11.20
N VAL A 301 -7.45 5.42 12.15
CA VAL A 301 -7.44 6.84 12.54
C VAL A 301 -7.29 7.08 14.04
N HIS A 302 -7.57 6.10 14.90
CA HIS A 302 -7.44 6.23 16.34
C HIS A 302 -7.20 4.92 17.11
N GLU A 303 -8.09 3.95 16.97
CA GLU A 303 -8.21 2.77 17.85
C GLU A 303 -6.93 1.93 17.84
N TRP A 304 -6.46 1.53 16.65
CA TRP A 304 -5.23 0.74 16.54
C TRP A 304 -4.00 1.56 16.97
N LEU A 305 -3.96 2.86 16.65
CA LEU A 305 -2.86 3.76 17.00
C LEU A 305 -2.77 4.04 18.51
N SER A 306 -3.86 3.83 19.26
CA SER A 306 -3.95 4.19 20.69
C SER A 306 -4.10 2.99 21.63
N SER A 307 -4.35 1.79 21.11
CA SER A 307 -4.60 0.59 21.91
C SER A 307 -3.36 -0.29 22.06
N VAL A 308 -2.93 -0.51 23.31
CA VAL A 308 -1.85 -1.43 23.67
C VAL A 308 -2.16 -2.84 23.19
N GLU A 309 -3.37 -3.32 23.51
CA GLU A 309 -3.81 -4.68 23.24
C GLU A 309 -3.81 -4.98 21.73
N ARG A 310 -4.37 -4.07 20.92
CA ARG A 310 -4.41 -4.23 19.46
C ARG A 310 -3.01 -4.26 18.85
N GLN A 311 -2.11 -3.40 19.32
CA GLN A 311 -0.72 -3.36 18.83
C GLN A 311 0.08 -4.59 19.26
N GLN A 312 -0.14 -5.12 20.48
CA GLN A 312 0.50 -6.34 20.95
C GLN A 312 0.03 -7.57 20.17
N ASN A 313 -1.24 -7.59 19.79
CA ASN A 313 -1.82 -8.68 19.00
C ASN A 313 -1.59 -8.52 17.48
N SER A 314 -0.85 -7.50 17.03
CA SER A 314 -0.58 -7.29 15.60
C SER A 314 0.59 -8.14 15.11
N PRO A 315 0.55 -8.68 13.88
CA PRO A 315 1.67 -9.39 13.27
C PRO A 315 2.94 -8.53 13.18
N SER A 316 4.11 -9.13 13.38
CA SER A 316 5.40 -8.42 13.38
C SER A 316 5.64 -7.60 12.12
N MET A 317 5.36 -8.16 10.94
CA MET A 317 5.48 -7.46 9.67
C MET A 317 4.70 -6.14 9.63
N TYR A 318 3.52 -6.09 10.26
CA TYR A 318 2.70 -4.88 10.28
C TYR A 318 3.36 -3.76 11.10
N LEU A 319 4.01 -4.12 12.21
CA LEU A 319 4.72 -3.18 13.08
C LEU A 319 6.04 -2.74 12.44
N ASP A 320 6.76 -3.67 11.80
CA ASP A 320 7.98 -3.39 11.04
C ASP A 320 7.72 -2.42 9.88
N MET A 321 6.57 -2.58 9.22
CA MET A 321 6.11 -1.63 8.21
C MET A 321 5.97 -0.23 8.80
N PHE A 322 5.23 -0.05 9.90
CA PHE A 322 5.10 1.26 10.56
C PHE A 322 6.46 1.81 11.01
N ALA A 323 7.27 0.99 11.67
CA ALA A 323 8.60 1.36 12.13
C ALA A 323 9.48 1.85 10.96
N SER A 324 9.45 1.13 9.83
CA SER A 324 10.16 1.49 8.61
C SER A 324 9.68 2.83 8.01
N ARG A 325 8.35 3.06 7.92
CA ARG A 325 7.79 4.36 7.46
C ARG A 325 8.21 5.51 8.36
N LEU A 326 8.30 5.22 9.66
CA LEU A 326 8.75 6.12 10.69
C LEU A 326 10.27 6.18 10.82
N GLY A 327 11.09 5.50 10.00
CA GLY A 327 12.55 5.52 10.11
C GLY A 327 13.10 5.02 11.46
N ILE A 328 12.36 4.13 12.14
CA ILE A 328 12.74 3.47 13.39
C ILE A 328 13.16 2.04 13.05
N TYR A 329 14.45 1.73 13.23
CA TYR A 329 15.00 0.39 12.91
C TYR A 329 15.43 -0.39 14.16
N ASN A 330 15.44 0.27 15.32
CA ASN A 330 15.63 -0.35 16.63
C ASN A 330 14.42 0.03 17.49
N VAL A 331 13.47 -0.89 17.61
CA VAL A 331 12.18 -0.67 18.24
C VAL A 331 12.29 -0.91 19.74
N ASP A 332 12.11 0.16 20.50
CA ASP A 332 11.70 0.11 21.90
C ASP A 332 10.18 0.16 21.95
N GLU A 333 9.54 -0.89 22.47
CA GLU A 333 8.09 -1.07 22.40
C GLU A 333 7.29 0.08 23.02
N LYS A 334 7.78 0.64 24.13
CA LYS A 334 7.12 1.74 24.83
C LYS A 334 7.24 3.04 24.04
N ALA A 335 8.45 3.38 23.60
CA ALA A 335 8.68 4.57 22.80
C ALA A 335 7.93 4.52 21.46
N PHE A 336 7.96 3.36 20.80
CA PHE A 336 7.27 3.16 19.52
C PHE A 336 5.75 3.31 19.65
N ARG A 337 5.16 2.76 20.71
CA ARG A 337 3.74 2.94 21.02
C ARG A 337 3.36 4.40 21.27
N LEU A 338 4.19 5.12 22.03
CA LEU A 338 3.97 6.55 22.28
C LEU A 338 3.99 7.33 20.96
N GLU A 339 4.97 7.03 20.10
CA GLU A 339 5.08 7.64 18.77
C GLU A 339 3.85 7.33 17.91
N LEU A 340 3.41 6.06 17.81
CA LEU A 340 2.19 5.69 17.07
C LEU A 340 0.95 6.46 17.57
N GLY A 341 0.86 6.68 18.88
CA GLY A 341 -0.23 7.46 19.49
C GLY A 341 -0.34 8.88 18.95
N CYS A 342 0.76 9.50 18.53
CA CYS A 342 0.78 10.86 17.97
C CYS A 342 0.10 10.96 16.60
N TYR A 343 -0.11 9.83 15.91
CA TYR A 343 -0.77 9.76 14.60
C TYR A 343 -2.29 9.65 14.71
N SER A 344 -2.83 9.51 15.93
CA SER A 344 -4.26 9.44 16.12
C SER A 344 -4.92 10.79 15.85
N LEU A 345 -5.82 10.84 14.87
CA LEU A 345 -6.55 12.06 14.52
C LEU A 345 -7.45 12.56 15.65
N LYS A 346 -7.91 11.66 16.54
CA LYS A 346 -8.65 12.03 17.74
C LYS A 346 -7.74 12.70 18.78
N LYS A 347 -6.55 12.17 19.02
CA LYS A 347 -5.56 12.80 19.92
C LYS A 347 -5.02 14.12 19.35
N GLN A 348 -4.94 14.25 18.03
CA GLN A 348 -4.65 15.50 17.33
C GLN A 348 -5.81 16.51 17.39
N GLY A 349 -6.96 16.16 17.98
CA GLY A 349 -8.11 17.05 18.14
C GLY A 349 -8.93 17.29 16.87
N LEU A 350 -8.73 16.49 15.82
CA LEU A 350 -9.48 16.57 14.57
C LEU A 350 -10.79 15.77 14.65
N LEU A 351 -10.70 14.48 15.01
CA LEU A 351 -11.88 13.64 15.20
C LEU A 351 -12.56 13.96 16.54
N GLY A 352 -13.85 14.29 16.48
CA GLY A 352 -14.61 14.89 17.58
C GLY A 352 -15.07 16.32 17.32
N ARG A 353 -14.59 16.95 16.25
CA ARG A 353 -15.10 18.22 15.70
C ARG A 353 -15.87 17.95 14.41
N ARG A 354 -16.78 18.84 14.03
CA ARG A 354 -17.52 18.74 12.76
C ARG A 354 -16.66 19.25 11.60
N CYS A 355 -16.52 18.44 10.56
CA CYS A 355 -15.94 18.76 9.26
C CYS A 355 -17.07 18.96 8.24
N SER A 356 -16.99 20.04 7.45
CA SER A 356 -17.98 20.33 6.39
C SER A 356 -17.90 19.38 5.20
N VAL A 357 -16.79 18.67 5.02
CA VAL A 357 -16.59 17.74 3.91
C VAL A 357 -17.40 16.46 4.14
N PRO A 358 -18.24 16.02 3.19
CA PRO A 358 -18.94 14.74 3.29
C PRO A 358 -17.97 13.56 3.39
N MET A 359 -18.30 12.56 4.21
CA MET A 359 -17.43 11.40 4.42
C MET A 359 -18.20 10.06 4.41
N LEU A 360 -17.73 9.12 3.59
CA LEU A 360 -18.14 7.72 3.65
C LEU A 360 -17.05 6.87 4.32
N ALA A 361 -17.42 6.03 5.27
CA ALA A 361 -16.50 5.11 5.93
C ALA A 361 -16.98 3.65 5.83
N GLY A 362 -16.25 2.86 5.06
CA GLY A 362 -16.45 1.43 4.87
C GLY A 362 -15.64 0.58 5.85
N TYR A 363 -16.29 -0.42 6.45
CA TYR A 363 -15.66 -1.33 7.42
C TYR A 363 -16.15 -2.77 7.32
N TRP A 364 -15.30 -3.69 7.78
CA TRP A 364 -15.68 -5.05 8.13
C TRP A 364 -15.83 -5.16 9.65
N GLN A 365 -16.79 -5.98 10.10
CA GLN A 365 -17.13 -6.07 11.52
C GLN A 365 -15.97 -6.57 12.40
N ASN A 366 -15.15 -7.49 11.88
CA ASN A 366 -14.10 -8.20 12.62
C ASN A 366 -12.69 -7.85 12.11
N ASP A 367 -12.49 -6.65 11.57
CA ASP A 367 -11.15 -6.23 11.15
C ASP A 367 -10.31 -5.82 12.36
N ILE A 368 -9.18 -6.50 12.56
CA ILE A 368 -8.30 -6.30 13.72
C ILE A 368 -7.60 -4.93 13.71
N PHE A 369 -7.35 -4.36 12.53
CA PHE A 369 -6.68 -3.08 12.37
C PHE A 369 -7.67 -1.93 12.29
N SER A 370 -8.84 -2.17 11.70
CA SER A 370 -9.89 -1.18 11.49
C SER A 370 -11.22 -1.63 12.11
N PRO A 371 -11.34 -1.67 13.44
CA PRO A 371 -12.61 -1.97 14.07
C PRO A 371 -13.67 -0.93 13.67
N LYS A 372 -14.96 -1.29 13.79
CA LYS A 372 -16.10 -0.44 13.41
C LYS A 372 -16.03 0.97 14.04
N GLU A 373 -15.46 1.07 15.23
CA GLU A 373 -15.24 2.29 15.98
C GLU A 373 -14.43 3.33 15.19
N GLU A 374 -13.46 2.90 14.37
CA GLU A 374 -12.69 3.79 13.48
C GLU A 374 -13.63 4.49 12.48
N SER A 375 -14.45 3.71 11.78
CA SER A 375 -15.39 4.25 10.80
C SER A 375 -16.49 5.09 11.44
N LYS A 376 -16.97 4.72 12.64
CA LYS A 376 -17.91 5.54 13.41
C LYS A 376 -17.31 6.90 13.76
N LEU A 377 -16.05 6.95 14.21
CA LEU A 377 -15.37 8.21 14.52
C LEU A 377 -15.32 9.13 13.30
N ILE A 378 -15.03 8.59 12.11
CA ILE A 378 -15.04 9.35 10.85
C ILE A 378 -16.45 9.87 10.54
N ALA A 379 -17.45 8.99 10.53
CA ALA A 379 -18.81 9.35 10.17
C ALA A 379 -19.45 10.36 11.15
N MET A 380 -19.18 10.24 12.45
CA MET A 380 -19.65 11.19 13.46
C MET A 380 -19.00 12.56 13.33
N SER A 381 -17.83 12.64 12.70
CA SER A 381 -17.09 13.89 12.57
C SER A 381 -17.42 14.65 11.27
N SER A 382 -18.13 14.06 10.31
CA SER A 382 -18.58 14.75 9.10
C SER A 382 -20.01 15.30 9.26
N MET A 383 -20.33 16.39 8.55
CA MET A 383 -21.68 16.97 8.49
C MET A 383 -22.65 16.15 7.62
N ASP A 384 -22.12 15.39 6.66
CA ASP A 384 -22.88 14.53 5.74
C ASP A 384 -22.13 13.22 5.61
N SER A 385 -22.59 12.18 6.31
CA SER A 385 -21.85 10.94 6.45
C SER A 385 -22.63 9.69 6.10
N GLN A 386 -21.89 8.69 5.62
CA GLN A 386 -22.40 7.36 5.34
C GLN A 386 -21.48 6.31 5.95
N LEU A 387 -22.06 5.37 6.68
CA LEU A 387 -21.38 4.17 7.15
C LEU A 387 -21.71 3.00 6.23
N LEU A 388 -20.70 2.35 5.68
CA LEU A 388 -20.85 1.20 4.81
C LEU A 388 -20.34 -0.07 5.52
N ALA A 389 -21.26 -0.90 5.99
CA ALA A 389 -20.92 -2.21 6.53
C ALA A 389 -20.71 -3.20 5.38
N ILE A 390 -19.57 -3.88 5.37
CA ILE A 390 -19.20 -4.80 4.29
C ILE A 390 -19.27 -6.24 4.81
N PRO A 391 -20.08 -7.11 4.19
CA PRO A 391 -20.11 -8.53 4.56
C PRO A 391 -18.75 -9.21 4.33
N THR A 392 -18.39 -10.15 5.19
CA THR A 392 -17.17 -10.96 5.05
C THR A 392 -17.36 -12.16 4.13
N THR A 393 -18.60 -12.50 3.76
CA THR A 393 -18.91 -13.69 2.95
C THR A 393 -20.03 -13.42 1.95
N PRO A 394 -19.84 -13.73 0.66
CA PRO A 394 -18.56 -14.03 0.00
C PRO A 394 -17.68 -12.78 -0.10
N VAL A 395 -16.42 -12.89 0.37
CA VAL A 395 -15.52 -11.74 0.58
C VAL A 395 -15.24 -10.96 -0.71
N TYR A 396 -14.98 -11.66 -1.81
CA TYR A 396 -14.63 -11.03 -3.09
C TYR A 396 -15.79 -10.19 -3.66
N ASN A 397 -16.99 -10.77 -3.70
CA ASN A 397 -18.19 -10.07 -4.19
C ASN A 397 -18.56 -8.89 -3.29
N SER A 398 -18.42 -9.06 -1.98
CA SER A 398 -18.72 -8.00 -1.00
C SER A 398 -17.74 -6.84 -1.13
N PHE A 399 -16.46 -7.12 -1.31
CA PHE A 399 -15.43 -6.11 -1.58
C PHE A 399 -15.68 -5.38 -2.91
N ASN A 400 -15.96 -6.12 -3.99
CA ASN A 400 -16.29 -5.54 -5.29
C ASN A 400 -17.54 -4.66 -5.23
N LYS A 401 -18.60 -5.10 -4.52
CA LYS A 401 -19.83 -4.32 -4.32
C LYS A 401 -19.53 -3.03 -3.55
N ALA A 402 -18.74 -3.12 -2.48
CA ALA A 402 -18.36 -1.97 -1.68
C ALA A 402 -17.59 -0.92 -2.50
N LEU A 403 -16.63 -1.34 -3.34
CA LEU A 403 -15.91 -0.41 -4.22
C LEU A 403 -16.85 0.27 -5.23
N ARG A 404 -17.82 -0.45 -5.81
CA ARG A 404 -18.82 0.16 -6.71
C ARG A 404 -19.69 1.20 -5.99
N GLU A 405 -20.14 0.88 -4.78
CA GLU A 405 -20.93 1.80 -3.96
C GLU A 405 -20.13 3.04 -3.58
N ILE A 406 -18.87 2.86 -3.16
CA ILE A 406 -17.94 3.95 -2.85
C ILE A 406 -17.71 4.85 -4.07
N SER A 407 -17.43 4.27 -5.24
CA SER A 407 -17.18 5.05 -6.46
C SER A 407 -18.42 5.81 -6.92
N GLN A 408 -19.61 5.22 -6.80
CA GLN A 408 -20.86 5.92 -7.09
C GLN A 408 -21.13 7.04 -6.06
N TRP A 409 -20.83 6.80 -4.79
CA TRP A 409 -20.95 7.84 -3.76
C TRP A 409 -20.00 9.01 -4.04
N LEU A 410 -18.73 8.73 -4.40
CA LEU A 410 -17.77 9.75 -4.79
C LEU A 410 -18.26 10.54 -6.01
N ARG A 411 -18.84 9.86 -7.02
CA ARG A 411 -19.46 10.52 -8.17
C ARG A 411 -20.53 11.53 -7.72
N ASN A 412 -21.41 11.13 -6.81
CA ASN A 412 -22.49 12.00 -6.34
C ASN A 412 -22.01 13.22 -5.53
N LYS A 413 -20.83 13.15 -4.90
CA LYS A 413 -20.28 14.25 -4.07
C LYS A 413 -19.31 15.15 -4.81
N VAL A 414 -18.57 14.60 -5.79
CA VAL A 414 -17.47 15.30 -6.48
C VAL A 414 -17.92 15.90 -7.82
N CYS A 415 -18.87 15.25 -8.50
CA CYS A 415 -19.42 15.70 -9.79
C CYS A 415 -20.76 16.38 -9.60
#